data_AF-A0A6B1DJM5-F1
#
_entry.id   AF-A0A6B1DJM5-F1
#
_cell.length_a   1.000
_cell.length_b   1.000
_cell.length_c   1.000
_cell.angle_alpha   90.00
_cell.angle_beta   90.00
_cell.angle_gamma   90.00
#
_symmetry.space_group_name_H-M   'P 1'
#
loop_
_entity.id
_entity.type
_entity.pdbx_description
1 polymer ?
#
loop_
_entity_poly.entity_id
_entity_poly.type
_entity_poly.pdbx_seq_one_letter_code
_entity_poly.pdbx_strand_id
1 'polypeptide(L)' 'MVGRHVRHWAHGGATKPENLVLLCRRHHRAVPEEDFGLTLEAYGEPRSTQPAVHPLPTASAPPAWTGVPLARSQKATA' A
#
# COMPACT_ATOMS: atom_id res chain seq x y z
N MET A 1 -16.76 4.79 -6.53
CA MET A 1 -16.39 3.41 -6.13
C MET A 1 -15.24 2.98 -7.03
N VAL A 2 -14.26 2.23 -6.53
CA VAL A 2 -13.07 1.80 -7.28
C VAL A 2 -12.96 0.28 -7.20
N GLY A 3 -12.75 -0.39 -8.32
CA GLY A 3 -12.54 -1.84 -8.37
C GLY A 3 -11.09 -2.18 -8.02
N ARG A 4 -10.90 -3.09 -7.06
CA ARG A 4 -9.61 -3.69 -6.76
C ARG A 4 -9.61 -5.14 -7.21
N HIS A 5 -8.53 -5.57 -7.84
CA HIS A 5 -8.37 -6.97 -8.23
C HIS A 5 -8.17 -7.86 -6.98
N VAL A 6 -8.89 -8.99 -6.91
CA VAL A 6 -8.70 -10.03 -5.88
C VAL A 6 -7.34 -10.69 -6.07
N ARG A 7 -7.08 -11.20 -7.28
CA ARG A 7 -5.73 -11.57 -7.75
C ARG A 7 -5.22 -10.47 -8.66
N HIS A 8 -4.07 -9.88 -8.30
CA HIS A 8 -3.48 -8.80 -9.10
C HIS A 8 -3.20 -9.26 -10.54
N TRP A 9 -3.49 -8.39 -11.53
CA TRP A 9 -3.38 -8.69 -12.95
C TRP A 9 -1.94 -9.07 -13.35
N ALA A 10 -0.93 -8.40 -12.77
CA ALA A 10 0.48 -8.72 -13.03
C ALA A 10 0.91 -10.10 -12.49
N HIS A 11 0.11 -10.71 -11.61
CA HIS A 11 0.31 -12.08 -11.12
C HIS A 11 -0.61 -13.10 -11.81
N GLY A 12 -1.18 -12.75 -12.98
CA GLY A 12 -2.07 -13.63 -13.74
C GLY A 12 -3.54 -13.59 -13.31
N GLY A 13 -3.97 -12.52 -12.63
CA GLY A 13 -5.38 -12.28 -12.33
C GLY A 13 -6.18 -11.88 -13.58
N ALA A 14 -7.43 -12.35 -13.68
CA ALA A 14 -8.33 -11.98 -14.78
C ALA A 14 -8.74 -10.50 -14.69
N THR A 15 -8.84 -9.79 -15.82
CA THR A 15 -9.38 -8.42 -15.88
C THR A 15 -10.91 -8.41 -16.00
N LYS A 16 -11.58 -9.44 -15.45
CA LYS A 16 -13.03 -9.63 -15.49
C LYS A 16 -13.68 -9.15 -14.19
N PRO A 17 -14.97 -8.74 -14.21
CA PRO A 17 -15.69 -8.32 -13.00
C PRO A 17 -15.66 -9.34 -11.87
N GLU A 18 -15.60 -10.64 -12.18
CA GLU A 18 -15.51 -11.72 -11.18
C GLU A 18 -14.24 -11.66 -10.32
N ASN A 19 -13.17 -11.02 -10.82
CA ASN A 19 -11.90 -10.85 -10.10
C ASN A 19 -11.80 -9.45 -9.46
N LEU A 20 -12.89 -8.70 -9.36
CA LEU A 20 -12.92 -7.35 -8.77
C LEU A 20 -13.79 -7.30 -7.51
N VAL A 21 -13.32 -6.56 -6.50
CA VAL A 21 -14.14 -6.11 -5.36
C VAL A 21 -14.37 -4.61 -5.48
N LEU A 22 -15.63 -4.19 -5.34
CA LEU A 22 -15.99 -2.78 -5.33
C LEU A 22 -15.76 -2.19 -3.94
N LEU A 23 -14.78 -1.29 -3.83
CA LEU A 23 -14.47 -0.59 -2.59
C LEU A 23 -14.75 0.91 -2.73
N CYS A 24 -15.04 1.57 -1.61
CA CYS A 24 -15.04 3.03 -1.57
C CYS A 24 -13.59 3.55 -1.62
N ARG A 25 -13.38 4.81 -2.00
CA ARG A 25 -12.03 5.39 -2.16
C ARG A 25 -11.18 5.30 -0.89
N ARG A 26 -11.82 5.41 0.28
CA ARG A 26 -11.17 5.28 1.59
C ARG A 26 -10.67 3.86 1.81
N HIS A 27 -11.53 2.86 1.61
CA HIS A 27 -11.16 1.45 1.76
C HIS A 27 -10.17 0.98 0.69
N HIS A 28 -10.23 1.52 -0.53
CA HIS A 28 -9.24 1.21 -1.57
C HIS A 28 -7.81 1.67 -1.21
N ARG A 29 -7.65 2.71 -0.38
CA ARG A 29 -6.32 3.17 0.09
C ARG A 29 -5.85 2.47 1.36
N ALA A 30 -6.77 1.96 2.16
CA ALA A 30 -6.46 1.25 3.40
C ALA A 30 -5.91 -0.16 3.15
N VAL A 31 -6.04 -0.66 1.92
CA VAL A 31 -5.62 -2.00 1.49
C VAL A 31 -4.37 -1.84 0.61
N PRO A 32 -3.15 -1.92 1.18
CA PRO A 32 -1.92 -1.85 0.41
C PRO A 32 -1.81 -3.03 -0.59
N GLU A 33 -1.06 -2.84 -1.67
CA GLU A 33 -0.90 -3.85 -2.72
C GLU A 33 -0.12 -5.09 -2.25
N GLU A 34 0.78 -4.94 -1.30
CA GLU A 34 1.82 -5.95 -1.07
C GLU A 34 1.48 -7.04 -0.05
N ASP A 35 0.39 -6.93 0.71
CA ASP A 35 0.25 -7.80 1.89
C ASP A 35 -1.21 -8.01 2.36
N PHE A 36 -2.18 -7.34 1.74
CA PHE A 36 -3.58 -7.43 2.16
C PHE A 36 -4.38 -8.35 1.23
N GLY A 37 -4.69 -9.55 1.72
CA GLY A 37 -5.56 -10.50 1.04
C GLY A 37 -7.03 -10.09 1.19
N LEU A 38 -7.78 -10.09 0.09
CA LEU A 38 -9.23 -10.01 0.08
C LEU A 38 -9.76 -11.37 -0.37
N THR A 39 -10.43 -12.09 0.51
CA THR A 39 -11.14 -13.33 0.16
C THR A 39 -12.61 -13.02 0.07
N LEU A 40 -13.24 -13.40 -1.03
CA LEU A 40 -14.70 -13.39 -1.15
C LEU A 40 -15.22 -14.70 -0.55
N GLU A 41 -15.98 -14.62 0.53
CA GLU A 41 -16.69 -15.78 1.06
C GLU A 41 -17.90 -16.14 0.18
N ALA A 42 -18.53 -17.29 0.43
CA ALA A 42 -19.59 -17.87 -0.41
C ALA A 42 -20.79 -16.94 -0.71
N TYR A 43 -20.94 -15.85 0.05
CA TYR A 43 -22.03 -14.87 -0.11
C TYR A 43 -21.56 -13.49 -0.61
N GLY A 44 -20.32 -13.37 -1.11
CA GLY A 44 -19.79 -12.11 -1.64
C GLY A 44 -19.32 -11.11 -0.58
N GLU A 45 -19.31 -11.52 0.69
CA GLU A 45 -18.75 -10.73 1.78
C GLU A 45 -17.22 -10.69 1.66
N PRO A 46 -16.62 -9.49 1.49
CA PRO A 46 -15.18 -9.35 1.39
C PRO A 46 -14.56 -9.48 2.79
N ARG A 47 -13.91 -10.61 3.05
CA ARG A 47 -13.06 -10.76 4.22
C ARG A 47 -11.66 -10.29 3.89
N SER A 48 -11.20 -9.25 4.59
CA SER A 48 -9.79 -8.90 4.56
C SER A 48 -9.01 -9.79 5.51
N THR A 49 -8.04 -10.53 5.00
CA THR A 49 -6.99 -11.11 5.84
C THR A 49 -5.91 -10.06 6.01
N GLN A 50 -5.72 -9.60 7.25
CA GLN A 50 -4.55 -8.81 7.57
C GLN A 50 -3.31 -9.65 7.26
N PRO A 51 -2.26 -9.07 6.65
CA PRO A 51 -0.98 -9.74 6.60
C PRO A 51 -0.58 -10.13 8.01
N ALA A 52 0.04 -11.30 8.13
CA ALA A 52 0.80 -11.59 9.33
C ALA A 52 1.73 -10.40 9.57
N VAL A 53 1.74 -9.85 10.79
CA VAL A 53 2.67 -8.78 11.13
C VAL A 53 4.07 -9.40 11.07
N HIS A 54 4.73 -9.26 9.93
CA HIS A 54 6.15 -9.54 9.81
C HIS A 54 6.87 -8.41 10.56
N PRO A 55 7.63 -8.69 11.63
CA PRO A 55 8.44 -7.68 12.26
C PRO A 55 9.36 -7.08 11.19
N LEU A 56 9.34 -5.75 11.06
CA LEU A 56 10.32 -5.08 10.21
C LEU A 56 11.71 -5.48 10.73
N PRO A 57 12.65 -5.91 9.86
CA PRO A 57 14.01 -6.18 10.30
C PRO A 57 14.54 -4.93 10.99
N THR A 58 15.21 -5.12 12.13
CA THR A 58 15.83 -4.00 12.86
C THR A 58 16.72 -3.26 11.87
N ALA A 59 16.43 -1.98 11.62
CA ALA A 59 17.23 -1.18 10.71
C ALA A 59 18.68 -1.19 11.23
N SER A 60 19.64 -1.50 10.34
CA SER A 60 21.04 -1.24 10.62
C SER A 60 21.20 0.24 10.98
N ALA A 61 22.11 0.56 11.89
CA ALA A 61 22.38 1.94 12.28
C ALA A 61 22.58 2.79 11.01
N PRO A 62 21.90 3.95 10.89
CA PRO A 62 22.09 4.82 9.75
C PRO A 62 23.57 5.21 9.66
N PRO A 63 24.16 5.27 8.45
CA PRO A 63 25.53 5.73 8.31
C PRO A 63 25.67 7.12 8.90
N ALA A 64 26.85 7.43 9.45
CA ALA A 64 27.15 8.78 9.90
C ALA A 64 26.94 9.75 8.72
N TRP A 65 26.12 10.78 8.92
CA TRP A 65 25.84 11.76 7.89
C TRP A 65 27.13 12.53 7.55
N THR A 66 27.59 12.41 6.30
CA THR A 66 28.81 13.10 5.80
C THR A 66 28.50 14.34 4.96
N GLY A 67 27.25 14.85 5.01
CA GLY A 67 26.83 16.00 4.21
C GLY A 67 27.37 17.33 4.74
N VAL A 68 27.63 18.28 3.84
CA VAL A 68 27.91 19.68 4.19
C VAL A 68 26.60 20.33 4.63
N PRO A 69 26.56 21.07 5.76
CA PRO A 69 25.37 21.82 6.17
C PRO A 69 24.95 22.82 5.09
N LEU A 70 23.71 22.68 4.58
CA LEU A 70 23.12 23.68 3.70
C LEU A 70 22.70 24.88 4.57
N ALA A 71 23.34 26.03 4.34
CA ALA A 71 23.00 27.27 5.02
C ALA A 71 21.57 27.69 4.66
N ARG A 72 20.82 28.20 5.64
CA ARG A 72 19.49 28.79 5.39
C ARG A 72 19.64 30.01 4.49
N SER A 73 19.06 29.97 3.30
CA SER A 73 18.93 31.16 2.46
C SER A 73 18.08 32.21 3.18
N GLN A 74 18.67 33.35 3.49
CA GLN A 74 17.92 34.52 3.98
C GLN A 74 17.13 35.10 2.81
N LYS A 75 15.82 35.31 3.00
CA LYS A 75 15.03 36.07 2.03
C LYS A 75 15.45 37.54 2.13
N ALA A 76 15.92 38.11 1.02
CA ALA A 76 16.15 39.54 0.92
C ALA A 76 14.80 40.27 0.98
N THR A 77 14.61 41.12 1.98
CA THR A 77 13.50 42.08 2.02
C THR A 77 13.89 43.25 1.14
N ALA A 78 13.04 43.55 0.14
CA ALA A 78 13.15 44.71 -0.74
C ALA A 78 12.68 45.98 -0.04
#